data_AF-A0A923TPF4-F1
#
_entry.id   AF-A0A923TPF4-F1
#
_cell.length_a   1.000
_cell.length_b   1.000
_cell.length_c   1.000
_cell.angle_alpha   90.00
_cell.angle_beta   90.00
_cell.angle_gamma   90.00
#
_symmetry.space_group_name_H-M   'P 1'
#
loop_
_entity.id
_entity.type
_entity.pdbx_description
1 polymer ?
#
loop_
_entity_poly.entity_id
_entity_poly.type
_entity_poly.pdbx_seq_one_letter_code
_entity_poly.pdbx_strand_id
1 'polypeptide(L)'
;MTALPTLAPRAPVAVVVVPQGLALAWGGGQSVVPGDPVQGVRTLLSSSPRLVWWSARATAAPLVAAGLHVPACWDLGAVGRVLHGVPRDDPAAVWAAAHELPEPAPLKGTESDLFD
;
A
#
# COMPACT_ATOMS: atom_id res chain seq x y z
N MET A 1 -2.62 -17.79 13.06
CA MET A 1 -2.96 -17.25 11.74
C MET A 1 -3.92 -16.09 11.94
N THR A 2 -3.50 -14.86 11.68
CA THR A 2 -4.41 -13.71 11.67
C THR A 2 -5.28 -13.80 10.43
N ALA A 3 -6.60 -13.80 10.59
CA ALA A 3 -7.53 -13.89 9.46
C ALA A 3 -7.54 -12.59 8.65
N LEU A 4 -7.76 -12.72 7.34
CA LEU A 4 -8.01 -11.57 6.47
C LEU A 4 -9.37 -10.94 6.79
N PRO A 5 -9.51 -9.61 6.70
CA PRO A 5 -10.79 -8.95 6.98
C PRO A 5 -11.84 -9.29 5.92
N THR A 6 -13.11 -9.33 6.33
CA THR A 6 -14.24 -9.30 5.40
C THR A 6 -14.47 -7.85 4.95
N LEU A 7 -14.44 -7.62 3.64
CA LEU A 7 -14.50 -6.28 3.06
C LEU A 7 -15.69 -6.18 2.11
N ALA A 8 -16.36 -5.02 2.11
CA ALA A 8 -17.37 -4.74 1.10
C ALA A 8 -16.69 -4.65 -0.29
N PRO A 9 -17.39 -5.05 -1.37
CA PRO A 9 -16.88 -4.88 -2.73
C PRO A 9 -16.47 -3.42 -2.98
N ARG A 10 -15.34 -3.24 -3.69
CA ARG A 10 -14.74 -1.92 -4.02
C ARG A 10 -14.30 -1.10 -2.80
N ALA A 11 -14.42 -1.60 -1.57
CA ALA A 11 -13.89 -0.90 -0.40
C ALA A 11 -12.38 -0.68 -0.56
N PRO A 12 -11.88 0.55 -0.27
CA PRO A 12 -10.46 0.84 -0.34
C PRO A 12 -9.73 0.08 0.76
N VAL A 13 -8.68 -0.66 0.38
CA VAL A 13 -7.80 -1.36 1.31
C VAL A 13 -6.36 -1.02 0.97
N ALA A 14 -5.71 -0.34 1.90
CA ALA A 14 -4.28 -0.11 1.83
C ALA A 14 -3.52 -1.41 2.07
N VAL A 15 -2.55 -1.71 1.21
CA VAL A 15 -1.72 -2.91 1.29
C VAL A 15 -0.24 -2.56 1.18
N VAL A 16 0.54 -3.11 2.10
CA VAL A 16 2.00 -3.16 2.01
C VAL A 16 2.40 -4.63 1.88
N VAL A 17 3.20 -4.93 0.87
CA VAL A 17 3.68 -6.28 0.57
C VAL A 17 5.15 -6.37 0.96
N VAL A 18 5.49 -7.33 1.82
CA VAL A 18 6.86 -7.66 2.19
C VAL A 18 7.09 -9.16 2.04
N PRO A 19 8.34 -9.65 1.97
CA PRO A 19 8.60 -11.08 1.79
C PRO A 19 7.94 -11.98 2.86
N GLN A 20 7.74 -11.46 4.07
CA GLN A 20 7.19 -12.20 5.22
C GLN A 20 5.65 -12.12 5.33
N GLY A 21 4.98 -11.37 4.45
CA GLY A 21 3.52 -11.25 4.47
C GLY A 21 3.01 -9.88 4.07
N LEU A 22 1.86 -9.50 4.63
CA LEU A 22 1.14 -8.26 4.32
C LEU A 22 0.87 -7.43 5.55
N ALA A 23 0.91 -6.11 5.40
CA ALA A 23 0.22 -5.19 6.29
C ALA A 23 -0.97 -4.56 5.55
N LEU A 24 -2.11 -4.50 6.23
CA LEU A 24 -3.39 -4.06 5.68
C LEU A 24 -3.99 -2.95 6.54
N ALA A 25 -4.62 -1.97 5.90
CA ALA A 25 -5.49 -1.00 6.57
C ALA A 25 -6.74 -0.73 5.73
N TRP A 26 -7.88 -0.56 6.39
CA TRP A 26 -9.18 -0.27 5.77
C TRP A 26 -10.01 0.62 6.70
N GLY A 27 -11.17 1.09 6.23
CA GLY A 27 -12.04 2.02 6.97
C GLY A 27 -12.59 1.52 8.33
N GLY A 28 -12.21 0.33 8.79
CA GLY A 28 -12.63 -0.23 10.07
C GLY A 28 -11.50 -0.91 10.86
N GLY A 29 -10.25 -0.79 10.42
CA GLY A 29 -9.14 -1.38 11.16
C GLY A 29 -7.87 -1.59 10.35
N GLN A 30 -6.93 -2.29 10.97
CA GLN A 30 -5.67 -2.69 10.39
C GLN A 30 -5.32 -4.11 10.83
N SER A 31 -4.52 -4.81 10.03
CA SER A 31 -4.10 -6.18 10.31
C SER A 31 -2.76 -6.48 9.68
N VAL A 32 -1.98 -7.35 10.32
CA VAL A 32 -0.76 -7.94 9.77
C VAL A 32 -1.03 -9.42 9.52
N VAL A 33 -0.80 -9.83 8.27
CA VAL A 33 -1.05 -11.18 7.78
C VAL A 33 0.29 -11.82 7.43
N PRO A 34 0.89 -12.61 8.33
CA PRO A 34 2.14 -13.30 8.05
C PRO A 34 1.93 -14.44 7.05
N GLY A 35 2.98 -14.78 6.31
CA GLY A 35 2.99 -15.91 5.37
C GLY A 35 3.32 -15.49 3.94
N ASP A 36 2.82 -16.24 2.96
CA ASP A 36 3.03 -15.93 1.55
C ASP A 36 2.24 -14.67 1.14
N PRO A 37 2.92 -13.56 0.78
CA PRO A 37 2.26 -12.33 0.39
C PRO A 37 1.38 -12.50 -0.85
N VAL A 38 1.78 -13.32 -1.83
CA VAL A 38 1.02 -13.50 -3.08
C VAL A 38 -0.30 -14.20 -2.79
N GLN A 39 -0.29 -15.23 -1.95
CA GLN A 39 -1.51 -15.91 -1.52
C GLN A 39 -2.40 -14.99 -0.68
N GLY A 40 -1.81 -14.20 0.22
CA GLY A 40 -2.55 -13.20 0.98
C GLY A 40 -3.30 -12.20 0.09
N VAL A 41 -2.63 -11.65 -0.94
CA VAL A 41 -3.29 -10.74 -1.88
C VAL A 41 -4.34 -11.47 -2.72
N ARG A 42 -4.05 -12.70 -3.18
CA ARG A 42 -5.03 -13.51 -3.92
C ARG A 42 -6.32 -13.73 -3.11
N THR A 43 -6.21 -14.08 -1.83
CA THR A 43 -7.37 -14.24 -0.96
C THR A 43 -8.08 -12.90 -0.74
N LEU A 44 -7.34 -11.81 -0.54
CA LEU A 44 -7.93 -10.47 -0.40
C LEU A 44 -8.78 -10.09 -1.63
N LEU A 45 -8.29 -10.40 -2.83
CA LEU A 45 -8.97 -10.13 -4.10
C LEU A 45 -10.29 -10.89 -4.28
N SER A 46 -10.55 -11.97 -3.53
CA SER A 46 -11.82 -12.71 -3.59
C SER A 46 -13.03 -11.86 -3.17
N SER A 47 -12.81 -10.82 -2.35
CA SER A 47 -13.84 -9.85 -1.95
C SER A 47 -14.01 -8.68 -2.94
N SER A 48 -13.26 -8.68 -4.05
CA SER A 48 -13.21 -7.59 -5.03
C SER A 48 -12.97 -6.18 -4.44
N PRO A 49 -12.02 -6.00 -3.51
CA PRO A 49 -11.73 -4.69 -2.95
C PRO A 49 -11.08 -3.80 -4.01
N ARG A 50 -10.86 -2.53 -3.65
CA ARG A 50 -9.97 -1.66 -4.39
C ARG A 50 -8.67 -1.54 -3.61
N LEU A 51 -7.58 -2.09 -4.14
CA LEU A 51 -6.30 -2.00 -3.45
C LEU A 51 -5.75 -0.57 -3.51
N VAL A 52 -5.07 -0.15 -2.47
CA VAL A 52 -4.37 1.13 -2.40
C VAL A 52 -2.95 0.83 -1.97
N TRP A 53 -1.97 1.40 -2.65
CA TRP A 53 -0.56 1.28 -2.27
C TRP A 53 0.16 2.60 -2.46
N TRP A 54 1.33 2.73 -1.84
CA TRP A 54 2.18 3.92 -2.00
C TRP A 54 2.79 3.99 -3.40
N SER A 55 3.43 2.92 -3.85
CA SER A 55 4.07 2.84 -5.15
C SER A 55 3.99 1.43 -5.73
N ALA A 56 3.56 1.33 -6.98
CA ALA A 56 3.51 0.11 -7.76
C ALA A 56 4.90 -0.52 -7.91
N ARG A 57 5.97 0.28 -7.90
CA ARG A 57 7.35 -0.23 -7.93
C ARG A 57 7.62 -1.15 -6.74
N ALA A 58 7.18 -0.77 -5.55
CA ALA A 58 7.41 -1.55 -4.34
C ALA A 58 6.38 -2.67 -4.17
N THR A 59 5.11 -2.41 -4.51
CA THR A 59 4.01 -3.32 -4.18
C THR A 59 3.59 -4.22 -5.33
N ALA A 60 3.50 -3.71 -6.56
CA ALA A 60 2.94 -4.45 -7.69
C ALA A 60 3.97 -5.38 -8.36
N ALA A 61 5.24 -5.00 -8.40
CA ALA A 61 6.31 -5.80 -9.02
C ALA A 61 6.34 -7.27 -8.58
N PRO A 62 6.36 -7.62 -7.27
CA PRO A 62 6.35 -9.02 -6.85
C PRO A 62 5.04 -9.75 -7.18
N LEU A 63 3.90 -9.05 -7.17
CA LEU A 63 2.60 -9.63 -7.49
C LEU A 63 2.49 -9.98 -8.98
N VAL A 64 2.95 -9.07 -9.86
CA VAL A 64 2.98 -9.26 -11.31
C VAL A 64 3.95 -10.36 -11.70
N ALA A 65 5.14 -10.39 -11.07
CA ALA A 65 6.11 -11.47 -11.28
C ALA A 65 5.55 -12.85 -10.91
N ALA A 66 4.65 -12.91 -9.93
CA ALA A 66 3.92 -14.12 -9.54
C ALA A 66 2.64 -14.39 -10.37
N GLY A 67 2.41 -13.64 -11.45
CA GLY A 67 1.26 -13.81 -12.34
C GLY A 67 -0.08 -13.37 -11.73
N LEU A 68 -0.07 -12.55 -10.68
CA LEU A 68 -1.30 -12.06 -10.06
C LEU A 68 -1.84 -10.83 -10.78
N HIS A 69 -3.05 -10.92 -11.31
CA HIS A 69 -3.76 -9.78 -11.87
C HIS A 69 -4.53 -9.02 -10.77
N VAL A 70 -4.23 -7.73 -10.61
CA VAL A 70 -4.94 -6.83 -9.68
C VAL A 70 -5.92 -5.96 -10.48
N PRO A 71 -7.23 -6.22 -10.42
CA PRO A 71 -8.21 -5.61 -11.31
C PRO A 71 -8.56 -4.16 -10.97
N ALA A 72 -8.33 -3.72 -9.73
CA ALA A 72 -8.52 -2.33 -9.34
C ALA A 72 -7.55 -1.93 -8.24
N CYS A 73 -6.74 -0.92 -8.54
CA CYS A 73 -5.80 -0.33 -7.59
C CYS A 73 -5.79 1.20 -7.70
N TRP A 74 -5.30 1.84 -6.64
CA TRP A 74 -4.82 3.21 -6.65
C TRP A 74 -3.36 3.23 -6.22
N ASP A 75 -2.57 4.00 -6.97
CA ASP A 75 -1.17 4.29 -6.66
C ASP A 75 -1.07 5.71 -6.12
N LEU A 76 -0.82 5.85 -4.81
CA LEU A 76 -0.85 7.16 -4.16
C LEU A 76 0.29 8.06 -4.64
N GLY A 77 1.45 7.50 -4.97
CA GLY A 77 2.56 8.22 -5.57
C GLY A 77 2.19 8.83 -6.92
N ALA A 78 1.63 8.04 -7.82
CA ALA A 78 1.18 8.49 -9.14
C ALA A 78 0.02 9.49 -9.04
N VAL A 79 -0.97 9.23 -8.17
CA VAL A 79 -2.08 10.16 -7.92
C VAL A 79 -1.56 11.48 -7.36
N GLY A 80 -0.61 11.44 -6.43
CA GLY A 80 0.04 12.62 -5.87
C GLY A 80 0.69 13.49 -6.94
N ARG A 81 1.44 12.88 -7.88
CA ARG A 81 2.05 13.60 -9.00
C ARG A 81 1.02 14.31 -9.87
N VAL A 82 -0.12 13.66 -10.14
CA VAL A 82 -1.16 14.21 -11.01
C VAL A 82 -1.95 15.33 -10.31
N LEU A 83 -2.36 15.11 -9.05
CA LEU A 83 -3.24 16.04 -8.34
C LEU A 83 -2.50 17.20 -7.69
N HIS A 84 -1.27 16.96 -7.22
CA HIS A 84 -0.52 17.93 -6.43
C HIS A 84 0.82 18.34 -7.07
N GLY A 85 1.21 17.75 -8.20
CA GLY A 85 2.46 18.09 -8.87
C GLY A 85 3.72 17.72 -8.08
N VAL A 86 3.61 16.83 -7.09
CA VAL A 86 4.77 16.46 -6.26
C VAL A 86 5.85 15.77 -7.10
N PRO A 87 7.12 16.18 -7.02
CA PRO A 87 8.19 15.50 -7.74
C PRO A 87 8.52 14.13 -7.11
N ARG A 88 8.33 14.03 -5.79
CA ARG A 88 8.64 12.86 -4.97
C ARG A 88 7.36 12.08 -4.66
N ASP A 89 7.41 10.76 -4.83
CA ASP A 89 6.25 9.85 -4.75
C ASP A 89 6.28 8.91 -3.53
N ASP A 90 7.13 9.22 -2.55
CA ASP A 90 7.14 8.49 -1.27
C ASP A 90 6.04 8.97 -0.31
N PRO A 91 5.72 8.16 0.73
CA PRO A 91 4.58 8.41 1.61
C PRO A 91 4.58 9.80 2.25
N ALA A 92 5.76 10.32 2.64
CA ALA A 92 5.86 11.55 3.38
C ALA A 92 5.54 12.77 2.49
N ALA A 93 6.05 12.78 1.24
CA ALA A 93 5.73 13.82 0.26
C ALA A 93 4.25 13.82 -0.12
N VAL A 94 3.71 12.62 -0.41
CA VAL A 94 2.30 12.46 -0.82
C VAL A 94 1.36 12.90 0.30
N TRP A 95 1.65 12.52 1.55
CA TRP A 95 0.87 12.95 2.71
C TRP A 95 0.93 14.46 2.92
N ALA A 96 2.12 15.06 2.89
CA ALA A 96 2.28 16.49 3.08
C ALA A 96 1.48 17.29 2.02
N ALA A 97 1.57 16.89 0.76
CA ALA A 97 0.84 17.54 -0.33
C ALA A 97 -0.69 17.41 -0.19
N ALA A 98 -1.20 16.24 0.21
CA ALA A 98 -2.63 16.02 0.42
C ALA A 98 -3.20 16.85 1.60
N HIS A 99 -2.33 17.29 2.52
CA HIS A 99 -2.69 18.05 3.71
C HIS A 99 -2.22 19.52 3.68
N GLU A 100 -1.75 20.00 2.52
CA GLU A 100 -1.24 21.37 2.36
C GLU A 100 -0.11 21.73 3.34
N LEU A 101 0.73 20.73 3.68
CA LEU A 101 1.88 20.89 4.56
C LEU A 101 3.17 21.07 3.74
N PRO A 102 4.21 21.72 4.31
CA PRO A 102 5.53 21.77 3.68
C PRO A 102 6.05 20.36 3.41
N GLU A 103 6.68 20.15 2.24
CA GLU A 103 7.29 18.87 1.91
C GLU A 103 8.42 18.56 2.91
N PRO A 104 8.38 17.42 3.61
CA PRO A 104 9.42 17.07 4.57
C PRO A 104 10.71 16.71 3.84
N ALA A 105 11.85 16.87 4.53
CA ALA A 105 13.11 16.38 4.02
C ALA A 105 13.02 14.86 3.70
N PRO A 106 13.74 14.37 2.68
CA PRO A 106 13.81 12.94 2.40
C PRO A 106 14.24 12.16 3.63
N LEU A 107 13.63 11.01 3.88
CA LEU A 107 14.10 10.09 4.92
C LEU A 107 15.55 9.71 4.62
N LYS A 108 16.42 9.87 5.62
CA LYS A 108 17.82 9.48 5.52
C LYS A 108 17.96 8.04 6.00
N GLY A 109 18.25 7.10 5.09
CA GLY A 109 18.53 5.70 5.42
C GLY A 109 17.38 4.73 5.09
N THR A 110 17.70 3.44 5.09
CA THR A 110 16.74 2.31 4.95
C THR A 110 16.21 1.80 6.29
N GLU A 111 16.71 2.34 7.40
CA GLU A 111 16.32 1.95 8.76
C GLU A 111 15.45 3.06 9.35
N SER A 112 14.30 2.64 9.86
CA SER A 112 13.42 3.48 10.66
C SER A 112 14.08 3.64 12.04
N ASP A 113 14.56 4.84 12.35
CA ASP A 113 15.03 5.24 13.69
C ASP A 113 13.88 5.35 14.71
N LEU A 114 12.63 5.10 14.29
CA LEU A 114 11.44 5.09 15.14
C LEU A 114 11.51 4.10 16.33
N PHE A 115 12.46 3.17 16.32
CA PHE A 115 12.63 2.17 17.38
C PHE A 115 14.01 2.23 18.08
N ASP A 116 14.77 3.32 17.91
CA ASP A 116 15.92 3.60 18.79
C ASP A 116 15.48 4.23 20.12
#